data_AF-A0A0C2JTQ0-F1
#
_entry.id   AF-A0A0C2JTQ0-F1
#
_cell.length_a   1.000
_cell.length_b   1.000
_cell.length_c   1.000
_cell.angle_alpha   90.00
_cell.angle_beta   90.00
_cell.angle_gamma   90.00
#
_symmetry.space_group_name_H-M   'P 1'
#
loop_
_entity.id
_entity.type
_entity.pdbx_description
1 polymer ?
#
loop_
_entity_poly.entity_id
_entity_poly.type
_entity_poly.pdbx_seq_one_letter_code
_entity_poly.pdbx_strand_id
1 'polypeptide(L)'
;MDIYNEYCTKAHQFQTDDAGEAFFKAAEVAEIKLEDFNGAQTCYSTSADCYRKILSQSAYESYRKCVEVYLKQRGIQTAIHRSVECGYIIEKEFGDVVKCTEFYDWADDLRSRSFEEHVCTLTPEYMENFCKQVWDRISKYNVSCGNIFKIYSIIDKAEIILEYDGICRKCVFIWETFSRYIQSLNVYRRRHKSYNNNSQIMEFITHKHLELRLEVKEARTRYEKLAEKTKKDALEEKMGEKAHV
;
A
#
# COMPACT_ATOMS: atom_id res chain seq x y z
N MET A 1 7.08 35.74 8.39
CA MET A 1 7.15 34.29 8.59
C MET A 1 6.03 33.71 7.75
N ASP A 2 6.35 32.80 6.84
CA ASP A 2 5.39 32.30 5.85
C ASP A 2 4.27 31.50 6.54
N ILE A 3 3.01 31.71 6.15
CA ILE A 3 1.83 31.08 6.77
C ILE A 3 1.94 29.55 6.75
N TYR A 4 2.55 29.00 5.69
CA TYR A 4 2.88 27.58 5.58
C TYR A 4 3.78 27.09 6.71
N ASN A 5 4.88 27.80 6.98
CA ASN A 5 5.84 27.44 8.03
C ASN A 5 5.23 27.50 9.43
N GLU A 6 4.27 28.41 9.64
CA GLU A 6 3.51 28.49 10.90
C GLU A 6 2.69 27.21 11.14
N TYR A 7 1.94 26.74 10.14
CA TYR A 7 1.15 25.52 10.25
C TYR A 7 2.02 24.27 10.40
N CYS A 8 3.10 24.15 9.64
CA CYS A 8 4.05 23.03 9.80
C CYS A 8 4.65 23.02 11.21
N THR A 9 5.03 24.18 11.75
CA THR A 9 5.58 24.29 13.11
C THR A 9 4.55 23.88 14.16
N LYS A 10 3.31 24.34 14.03
CA LYS A 10 2.20 23.97 14.93
C LYS A 10 1.92 22.47 14.87
N ALA A 11 1.91 21.86 13.69
CA ALA A 11 1.60 20.44 13.53
C ALA A 11 2.61 19.52 14.28
N HIS A 12 3.87 19.92 14.39
CA HIS A 12 4.89 19.19 15.15
C HIS A 12 4.78 19.38 16.67
N GLN A 13 3.98 20.33 17.15
CA GLN A 13 3.79 20.62 18.58
C GLN A 13 2.58 19.89 19.18
N PHE A 14 1.64 19.44 18.36
CA PHE A 14 0.39 18.82 18.83
C PHE A 14 0.47 17.29 18.97
N GLN A 15 -0.29 16.76 19.92
CA GLN A 15 -0.58 15.34 20.02
C GLN A 15 -1.94 15.07 19.36
N THR A 16 -1.88 14.44 18.18
CA THR A 16 -2.97 13.82 17.40
C THR A 16 -3.90 14.71 16.57
N ASP A 17 -5.06 15.15 17.06
CA ASP A 17 -6.12 15.77 16.22
C ASP A 17 -5.71 17.14 15.66
N ASP A 18 -5.21 18.00 16.53
CA ASP A 18 -4.77 19.35 16.16
C ASP A 18 -3.60 19.32 15.16
N ALA A 19 -2.79 18.25 15.19
CA ALA A 19 -1.74 18.03 14.20
C ALA A 19 -2.32 17.70 12.82
N GLY A 20 -3.36 16.86 12.76
CA GLY A 20 -4.06 16.54 11.52
C GLY A 20 -4.63 17.80 10.86
N GLU A 21 -5.38 18.59 11.60
CA GLU A 21 -5.97 19.84 11.10
C GLU A 21 -4.93 20.87 10.66
N ALA A 22 -3.83 20.99 11.41
CA ALA A 22 -2.73 21.89 11.04
C ALA A 22 -2.07 21.46 9.72
N PHE A 23 -1.81 20.16 9.53
CA PHE A 23 -1.29 19.65 8.26
C PHE A 23 -2.28 19.81 7.11
N PHE A 24 -3.58 19.61 7.35
CA PHE A 24 -4.60 19.82 6.32
C PHE A 24 -4.60 21.27 5.83
N LYS A 25 -4.61 22.25 6.73
CA LYS A 25 -4.53 23.68 6.39
C LYS A 25 -3.22 24.05 5.70
N ALA A 26 -2.10 23.45 6.13
CA ALA A 26 -0.82 23.64 5.44
C ALA A 26 -0.90 23.13 3.99
N ALA A 27 -1.56 22.00 3.77
CA ALA A 27 -1.76 21.42 2.45
C ALA A 27 -2.61 22.33 1.55
N GLU A 28 -3.71 22.89 2.06
CA GLU A 28 -4.55 23.84 1.31
C GLU A 28 -3.77 25.09 0.90
N VAL A 29 -2.93 25.63 1.81
CA VAL A 29 -2.07 26.78 1.51
C VAL A 29 -1.04 26.42 0.43
N ALA A 30 -0.37 25.28 0.56
CA ALA A 30 0.59 24.80 -0.43
C ALA A 30 -0.06 24.59 -1.80
N GLU A 31 -1.25 23.99 -1.84
CA GLU A 31 -1.98 23.68 -3.07
C GLU A 31 -2.51 24.94 -3.78
N ILE A 32 -3.19 25.83 -3.04
CA ILE A 32 -3.97 26.93 -3.64
C ILE A 32 -3.13 28.19 -3.78
N LYS A 33 -2.31 28.52 -2.77
CA LYS A 33 -1.58 29.80 -2.74
C LYS A 33 -0.18 29.70 -3.30
N LEU A 34 0.49 28.58 -3.08
CA LEU A 34 1.88 28.38 -3.48
C LEU A 34 2.02 27.55 -4.76
N GLU A 35 0.96 26.86 -5.17
CA GLU A 35 0.98 25.87 -6.26
C GLU A 35 2.06 24.77 -6.06
N ASP A 36 2.48 24.56 -4.81
CA ASP A 36 3.41 23.51 -4.41
C ASP A 36 2.65 22.21 -4.18
N PHE A 37 2.36 21.53 -5.29
CA PHE A 37 1.63 20.26 -5.27
C PHE A 37 2.37 19.14 -4.51
N ASN A 38 3.71 19.15 -4.49
CA ASN A 38 4.49 18.15 -3.74
C ASN A 38 4.36 18.39 -2.22
N GLY A 39 4.47 19.65 -1.80
CA GLY A 39 4.23 20.06 -0.42
C GLY A 39 2.80 19.75 0.02
N ALA A 40 1.81 20.04 -0.84
CA ALA A 40 0.40 19.74 -0.59
C ALA A 40 0.14 18.24 -0.40
N GLN A 41 0.65 17.38 -1.29
CA GLN A 41 0.53 15.92 -1.16
C GLN A 41 1.12 15.41 0.16
N THR A 42 2.32 15.86 0.49
CA THR A 42 3.01 15.48 1.72
C THR A 42 2.17 15.87 2.95
N CYS A 43 1.62 17.09 2.95
CA CYS A 43 0.81 17.59 4.05
C CYS A 43 -0.55 16.88 4.15
N TYR A 44 -1.27 16.65 3.04
CA TYR A 44 -2.53 15.89 3.06
C TYR A 44 -2.31 14.44 3.51
N SER A 45 -1.25 13.77 3.03
CA SER A 45 -0.91 12.41 3.47
C SER A 45 -0.61 12.37 4.97
N THR A 46 0.16 13.34 5.47
CA THR A 46 0.50 13.42 6.90
C THR A 46 -0.72 13.73 7.76
N SER A 47 -1.60 14.61 7.29
CA SER A 47 -2.90 14.89 7.90
C SER A 47 -3.74 13.61 8.03
N ALA A 48 -3.85 12.85 6.93
CA ALA A 48 -4.59 11.60 6.91
C ALA A 48 -4.04 10.59 7.93
N ASP A 49 -2.71 10.46 8.00
CA ASP A 49 -2.05 9.56 8.95
C ASP A 49 -2.23 10.00 10.42
N CYS A 50 -2.26 11.31 10.70
CA CYS A 50 -2.62 11.82 12.03
C CYS A 50 -4.05 11.43 12.42
N TYR A 51 -5.02 11.66 11.53
CA TYR A 51 -6.41 11.29 11.76
C TYR A 51 -6.61 9.77 11.84
N ARG A 52 -5.88 8.99 11.05
CA ARG A 52 -5.92 7.52 11.06
C ARG A 52 -5.48 6.94 12.40
N LYS A 53 -4.43 7.47 13.03
CA LYS A 53 -3.94 7.00 14.35
C LYS A 53 -4.99 7.02 15.46
N ILE A 54 -5.99 7.88 15.33
CA ILE A 54 -7.10 8.06 16.27
C ILE A 54 -8.45 7.66 15.67
N LEU A 55 -8.44 7.02 14.49
CA LEU A 55 -9.62 6.55 13.75
C LEU A 55 -10.66 7.67 13.48
N SER A 56 -10.19 8.90 13.26
CA SER A 56 -11.04 10.04 12.92
C SER A 56 -11.50 9.97 11.46
N GLN A 57 -12.79 10.23 11.23
CA GLN A 57 -13.39 10.23 9.89
C GLN A 57 -12.80 11.30 8.96
N SER A 58 -12.10 12.30 9.51
CA SER A 58 -11.36 13.32 8.75
C SER A 58 -10.18 12.73 7.95
N ALA A 59 -9.73 11.51 8.25
CA ALA A 59 -8.73 10.80 7.45
C ALA A 59 -9.20 10.62 6.00
N TYR A 60 -10.50 10.32 5.79
CA TYR A 60 -11.07 10.15 4.46
C TYR A 60 -10.87 11.39 3.59
N GLU A 61 -11.23 12.58 4.10
CA GLU A 61 -11.14 13.82 3.33
C GLU A 61 -9.69 14.16 3.00
N SER A 62 -8.78 13.92 3.95
CA SER A 62 -7.33 14.10 3.73
C SER A 62 -6.80 13.16 2.64
N TYR A 63 -7.18 11.88 2.66
CA TYR A 63 -6.82 10.93 1.61
C TYR A 63 -7.41 11.33 0.25
N ARG A 64 -8.67 11.73 0.20
CA ARG A 64 -9.35 12.19 -1.02
C ARG A 64 -8.61 13.37 -1.64
N LYS A 65 -8.31 14.40 -0.84
CA LYS A 65 -7.53 15.57 -1.26
C LYS A 65 -6.14 15.20 -1.77
N CYS A 66 -5.46 14.27 -1.11
CA CYS A 66 -4.15 13.77 -1.56
C CYS A 66 -4.24 13.20 -3.00
N VAL A 67 -5.25 12.36 -3.29
CA VAL A 67 -5.50 11.82 -4.64
C VAL A 67 -5.82 12.94 -5.65
N GLU A 68 -6.64 13.92 -5.29
CA GLU A 68 -6.96 15.06 -6.16
C GLU A 68 -5.68 15.82 -6.59
N VAL A 69 -4.72 16.01 -5.68
CA VAL A 69 -3.46 16.69 -5.99
C VAL A 69 -2.59 15.85 -6.94
N TYR A 70 -2.54 14.52 -6.80
CA TYR A 70 -1.84 13.66 -7.79
C TYR A 70 -2.44 13.80 -9.19
N LEU A 71 -3.76 13.89 -9.31
CA LEU A 71 -4.42 14.12 -10.59
C LEU A 71 -4.06 15.48 -11.19
N LYS A 72 -3.96 16.55 -10.37
CA LYS A 72 -3.52 17.87 -10.83
C LYS A 72 -2.10 17.87 -11.39
N GLN A 73 -1.21 17.04 -10.83
CA GLN A 73 0.15 16.83 -11.35
C GLN A 73 0.22 15.94 -12.60
N ARG A 74 -0.92 15.46 -13.12
CA ARG A 74 -1.00 14.49 -14.24
C ARG A 74 -0.38 13.13 -13.91
N GLY A 75 -0.19 12.81 -12.63
CA GLY A 75 0.31 11.51 -12.16
C GLY A 75 -0.80 10.47 -12.08
N ILE A 76 -1.38 10.07 -13.23
CA ILE A 76 -2.55 9.16 -13.26
C ILE A 76 -2.24 7.82 -12.58
N GLN A 77 -1.10 7.19 -12.89
CA GLN A 77 -0.72 5.91 -12.29
C GLN A 77 -0.57 6.01 -10.77
N THR A 78 0.04 7.10 -10.28
CA THR A 78 0.18 7.36 -8.83
C THR A 78 -1.17 7.61 -8.19
N ALA A 79 -2.07 8.36 -8.84
CA ALA A 79 -3.42 8.58 -8.35
C ALA A 79 -4.20 7.26 -8.26
N ILE A 80 -4.14 6.39 -9.28
CA ILE A 80 -4.73 5.05 -9.27
C ILE A 80 -4.21 4.23 -8.09
N HIS A 81 -2.88 4.18 -7.91
CA HIS A 81 -2.24 3.45 -6.82
C HIS A 81 -2.72 3.97 -5.46
N ARG A 82 -2.67 5.30 -5.25
CA ARG A 82 -3.07 5.92 -3.99
C ARG A 82 -4.55 5.75 -3.70
N SER A 83 -5.43 5.83 -4.70
CA SER A 83 -6.85 5.53 -4.51
C SER A 83 -7.06 4.11 -3.98
N VAL A 84 -6.43 3.10 -4.58
CA VAL A 84 -6.55 1.71 -4.12
C VAL A 84 -6.02 1.54 -2.70
N GLU A 85 -4.86 2.13 -2.38
CA GLU A 85 -4.27 2.07 -1.04
C GLU A 85 -5.16 2.73 0.01
N CYS A 86 -5.71 3.92 -0.28
CA CYS A 86 -6.63 4.63 0.60
C CYS A 86 -7.91 3.82 0.83
N GLY A 87 -8.49 3.25 -0.23
CA GLY A 87 -9.64 2.35 -0.12
C GLY A 87 -9.35 1.18 0.81
N TYR A 88 -8.20 0.55 0.67
CA TYR A 88 -7.80 -0.57 1.53
C TYR A 88 -7.61 -0.18 3.00
N ILE A 89 -6.99 0.98 3.27
CA ILE A 89 -6.84 1.50 4.64
C ILE A 89 -8.21 1.75 5.28
N ILE A 90 -9.12 2.41 4.57
CA ILE A 90 -10.48 2.70 5.06
C ILE A 90 -11.26 1.40 5.30
N GLU A 91 -11.18 0.43 4.39
CA GLU A 91 -11.83 -0.88 4.56
C GLU A 91 -11.29 -1.62 5.78
N LYS A 92 -9.97 -1.70 5.92
CA LYS A 92 -9.29 -2.50 6.94
C LYS A 92 -9.41 -1.91 8.34
N GLU A 93 -9.26 -0.60 8.47
CA GLU A 93 -9.11 0.05 9.79
C GLU A 93 -10.36 0.76 10.27
N PHE A 94 -11.17 1.30 9.35
CA PHE A 94 -12.39 2.01 9.69
C PHE A 94 -13.64 1.14 9.51
N GLY A 95 -13.54 0.07 8.72
CA GLY A 95 -14.68 -0.79 8.38
C GLY A 95 -15.75 -0.07 7.54
N ASP A 96 -15.42 1.08 6.95
CA ASP A 96 -16.35 1.89 6.15
C ASP A 96 -16.38 1.40 4.71
N VAL A 97 -17.31 0.47 4.44
CA VAL A 97 -17.46 -0.18 3.14
C VAL A 97 -17.89 0.80 2.04
N VAL A 98 -18.62 1.85 2.38
CA VAL A 98 -19.11 2.84 1.40
C VAL A 98 -17.94 3.68 0.93
N LYS A 99 -17.21 4.29 1.86
CA LYS A 99 -16.06 5.14 1.53
C LYS A 99 -14.91 4.39 0.88
N CYS A 100 -14.63 3.14 1.30
CA CYS A 100 -13.59 2.37 0.61
C CYS A 100 -13.98 2.05 -0.83
N THR A 101 -15.26 1.77 -1.09
CA THR A 101 -15.77 1.51 -2.43
C THR A 101 -15.62 2.73 -3.33
N GLU A 102 -15.90 3.93 -2.82
CA GLU A 102 -15.67 5.17 -3.59
C GLU A 102 -14.23 5.30 -4.10
N PHE A 103 -13.23 4.97 -3.27
CA PHE A 103 -11.84 5.00 -3.69
C PHE A 103 -11.50 3.91 -4.71
N TYR A 104 -12.03 2.70 -4.55
CA TYR A 104 -11.81 1.63 -5.51
C TYR A 104 -12.45 1.93 -6.87
N ASP A 105 -13.70 2.40 -6.87
CA ASP A 105 -14.43 2.80 -8.06
C ASP A 105 -13.71 3.96 -8.76
N TRP A 106 -13.20 4.92 -7.99
CA TRP A 106 -12.40 6.00 -8.54
C TRP A 106 -11.11 5.51 -9.22
N ALA A 107 -10.43 4.51 -8.64
CA ALA A 107 -9.26 3.90 -9.28
C ALA A 107 -9.61 3.17 -10.59
N ASP A 108 -10.74 2.46 -10.63
CA ASP A 108 -11.22 1.76 -11.82
C ASP A 108 -11.65 2.75 -12.92
N ASP A 109 -12.33 3.83 -12.54
CA ASP A 109 -12.69 4.95 -13.43
C ASP A 109 -11.46 5.59 -14.06
N LEU A 110 -10.41 5.83 -13.25
CA LEU A 110 -9.15 6.40 -13.73
C LEU A 110 -8.46 5.47 -14.73
N ARG A 111 -8.37 4.16 -14.42
CA ARG A 111 -7.81 3.16 -15.35
C ARG A 111 -8.55 3.14 -16.68
N SER A 112 -9.88 3.14 -16.63
CA SER A 112 -10.73 3.14 -17.83
C SER A 112 -10.45 4.36 -18.71
N ARG A 113 -10.35 5.55 -18.11
CA ARG A 113 -10.10 6.81 -18.84
C ARG A 113 -8.69 6.92 -19.41
N SER A 114 -7.71 6.27 -18.78
CA SER A 114 -6.31 6.29 -19.24
C SER A 114 -5.90 5.06 -20.05
N PHE A 115 -6.83 4.12 -20.31
CA PHE A 115 -6.54 2.84 -20.96
C PHE A 115 -5.45 2.03 -20.28
N GLU A 116 -5.36 2.14 -18.95
CA GLU A 116 -4.41 1.39 -18.13
C GLU A 116 -5.03 0.05 -17.73
N GLU A 117 -4.69 -1.01 -18.46
CA GLU A 117 -5.11 -2.36 -18.08
C GLU A 117 -4.31 -2.83 -16.85
N HIS A 118 -5.03 -3.34 -15.86
CA HIS A 118 -4.39 -3.96 -14.70
C HIS A 118 -4.42 -5.49 -14.80
N VAL A 119 -3.24 -6.08 -14.83
CA VAL A 119 -3.05 -7.52 -14.63
C VAL A 119 -2.56 -7.76 -13.21
N CYS A 120 -3.30 -8.52 -12.41
CA CYS A 120 -2.90 -8.83 -11.04
C CYS A 120 -1.70 -9.79 -11.03
N THR A 121 -0.47 -9.28 -11.03
CA THR A 121 0.74 -10.11 -10.87
C THR A 121 0.85 -10.71 -9.47
N LEU A 122 0.40 -9.98 -8.46
CA LEU A 122 0.43 -10.38 -7.05
C LEU A 122 -0.74 -11.31 -6.72
N THR A 123 -0.63 -12.58 -7.11
CA THR A 123 -1.58 -13.63 -6.76
C THR A 123 -1.09 -14.48 -5.57
N PRO A 124 -1.96 -15.27 -4.93
CA PRO A 124 -1.52 -16.25 -3.92
C PRO A 124 -0.44 -17.21 -4.45
N GLU A 125 -0.56 -17.68 -5.69
CA GLU A 125 0.41 -18.58 -6.32
C GLU A 125 1.77 -17.90 -6.51
N TYR A 126 1.77 -16.62 -6.93
CA TYR A 126 3.00 -15.83 -7.00
C TYR A 126 3.68 -15.76 -5.62
N MET A 127 2.92 -15.45 -4.57
CA MET A 127 3.45 -15.33 -3.20
C MET A 127 3.97 -16.66 -2.65
N GLU A 128 3.31 -17.78 -2.94
CA GLU A 128 3.78 -19.12 -2.56
C GLU A 128 5.09 -19.47 -3.25
N ASN A 129 5.19 -19.19 -4.55
CA ASN A 129 6.40 -19.41 -5.31
C ASN A 129 7.55 -18.52 -4.80
N PHE A 130 7.28 -17.24 -4.50
CA PHE A 130 8.24 -16.35 -3.85
C PHE A 130 8.70 -16.93 -2.50
N CYS A 131 7.75 -17.35 -1.65
CA CYS A 131 8.05 -17.90 -0.34
C CYS A 131 8.92 -19.15 -0.41
N LYS A 132 8.63 -20.04 -1.37
CA LYS A 132 9.42 -21.24 -1.64
C LYS A 132 10.84 -20.90 -2.09
N GLN A 133 10.99 -19.99 -3.05
CA GLN A 133 12.31 -19.61 -3.56
C GLN A 133 13.23 -19.06 -2.47
N VAL A 134 12.71 -18.19 -1.59
CA VAL A 134 13.49 -17.65 -0.47
C VAL A 134 13.79 -18.75 0.56
N TRP A 135 12.80 -19.59 0.89
CA TRP A 135 12.98 -20.69 1.87
C TRP A 135 14.00 -21.73 1.41
N ASP A 136 14.03 -22.07 0.12
CA ASP A 136 14.99 -22.99 -0.47
C ASP A 136 16.44 -22.45 -0.37
N ARG A 137 16.62 -21.13 -0.22
CA ARG A 137 17.92 -20.51 0.04
C ARG A 137 18.25 -20.49 1.53
N ILE A 138 17.26 -20.22 2.39
CA ILE A 138 17.43 -20.25 3.86
C ILE A 138 17.80 -21.67 4.33
N SER A 139 17.07 -22.68 3.87
CA SER A 139 17.17 -24.07 4.35
C SER A 139 18.44 -24.82 3.91
N LYS A 140 19.24 -24.29 2.97
CA LYS A 140 20.46 -24.96 2.47
C LYS A 140 21.67 -24.87 3.42
N TYR A 141 21.44 -24.66 4.71
CA TYR A 141 22.30 -24.77 5.91
C TYR A 141 23.71 -24.14 5.92
N ASN A 142 24.27 -23.70 4.79
CA ASN A 142 25.50 -22.91 4.77
C ASN A 142 25.12 -21.43 4.82
N VAL A 143 25.31 -20.83 6.00
CA VAL A 143 25.34 -19.36 6.22
C VAL A 143 26.52 -18.77 5.46
N SER A 144 26.42 -18.80 4.14
CA SER A 144 27.41 -18.29 3.21
C SER A 144 26.92 -16.96 2.67
N CYS A 145 27.85 -16.03 2.46
CA CYS A 145 27.57 -14.76 1.81
C CYS A 145 26.85 -14.95 0.45
N GLY A 146 27.16 -16.05 -0.26
CA GLY A 146 26.52 -16.39 -1.54
C GLY A 146 25.01 -16.68 -1.43
N ASN A 147 24.54 -17.25 -0.32
CA ASN A 147 23.11 -17.48 -0.12
C ASN A 147 22.36 -16.17 0.22
N ILE A 148 22.95 -15.32 1.06
CA ILE A 148 22.40 -13.99 1.37
C ILE A 148 22.27 -13.16 0.10
N PHE A 149 23.30 -13.12 -0.75
CA PHE A 149 23.27 -12.40 -2.02
C PHE A 149 22.15 -12.91 -2.94
N LYS A 150 21.96 -14.24 -3.03
CA LYS A 150 20.87 -14.83 -3.83
C LYS A 150 19.49 -14.49 -3.27
N ILE A 151 19.32 -14.44 -1.95
CA ILE A 151 18.06 -14.01 -1.31
C ILE A 151 17.78 -12.55 -1.66
N TYR A 152 18.77 -11.66 -1.50
CA TYR A 152 18.59 -10.25 -1.89
C TYR A 152 18.31 -10.08 -3.38
N SER A 153 18.93 -10.87 -4.26
CA SER A 153 18.57 -10.85 -5.68
C SER A 153 17.10 -11.25 -5.96
N ILE A 154 16.51 -12.13 -5.15
CA ILE A 154 15.07 -12.46 -5.24
C ILE A 154 14.22 -11.29 -4.72
N ILE A 155 14.64 -10.67 -3.62
CA ILE A 155 13.98 -9.50 -3.00
C ILE A 155 13.99 -8.29 -3.95
N ASP A 156 15.15 -7.98 -4.54
CA ASP A 156 15.32 -6.85 -5.46
C ASP A 156 14.39 -7.00 -6.69
N LYS A 157 14.19 -8.22 -7.19
CA LYS A 157 13.22 -8.50 -8.28
C LYS A 157 11.77 -8.31 -7.85
N ALA A 158 11.45 -8.69 -6.62
CA ALA A 158 10.12 -8.49 -6.05
C ALA A 158 9.82 -7.00 -5.78
N GLU A 159 10.82 -6.23 -5.38
CA GLU A 159 10.70 -4.78 -5.18
C GLU A 159 10.31 -4.06 -6.47
N ILE A 160 10.91 -4.45 -7.61
CA ILE A 160 10.53 -3.94 -8.93
C ILE A 160 9.04 -4.22 -9.21
N ILE A 161 8.55 -5.42 -8.93
CA ILE A 161 7.13 -5.74 -9.10
C ILE A 161 6.25 -4.84 -8.23
N LEU A 162 6.63 -4.59 -6.98
CA LEU A 162 5.88 -3.70 -6.07
C LEU A 162 5.87 -2.23 -6.50
N GLU A 163 6.93 -1.78 -7.18
CA GLU A 163 7.11 -0.39 -7.64
C GLU A 163 6.37 -0.12 -8.96
N TYR A 164 6.45 -1.06 -9.91
CA TYR A 164 5.98 -0.82 -11.28
C TYR A 164 4.64 -1.47 -11.59
N ASP A 165 4.25 -2.54 -10.90
CA ASP A 165 2.94 -3.13 -11.15
C ASP A 165 1.87 -2.31 -10.45
N GLY A 166 0.85 -1.91 -11.22
CA GLY A 166 -0.36 -1.34 -10.63
C GLY A 166 -0.96 -2.28 -9.59
N ILE A 167 -1.63 -1.73 -8.58
CA ILE A 167 -2.40 -2.50 -7.60
C ILE A 167 -3.89 -2.34 -7.88
N CYS A 168 -4.73 -3.25 -7.41
CA CYS A 168 -6.19 -3.13 -7.44
C CYS A 168 -6.83 -3.66 -6.15
N ARG A 169 -8.15 -3.52 -6.03
CA ARG A 169 -8.94 -4.04 -4.90
C ARG A 169 -8.67 -5.52 -4.59
N LYS A 170 -8.37 -6.34 -5.60
CA LYS A 170 -8.13 -7.79 -5.43
C LYS A 170 -6.75 -8.13 -4.90
N CYS A 171 -5.72 -7.32 -5.16
CA CYS A 171 -4.33 -7.65 -4.81
C CYS A 171 -3.73 -6.70 -3.76
N VAL A 172 -4.41 -5.60 -3.40
CA VAL A 172 -3.88 -4.60 -2.47
C VAL A 172 -3.47 -5.15 -1.11
N PHE A 173 -4.19 -6.13 -0.56
CA PHE A 173 -3.79 -6.74 0.72
C PHE A 173 -2.52 -7.61 0.60
N ILE A 174 -2.31 -8.27 -0.55
CA ILE A 174 -1.08 -9.01 -0.83
C ILE A 174 0.06 -8.01 -0.99
N TRP A 175 -0.17 -6.93 -1.73
CA TRP A 175 0.79 -5.86 -1.91
C TRP A 175 1.18 -5.21 -0.56
N GLU A 176 0.24 -4.91 0.33
CA GLU A 176 0.52 -4.33 1.65
C GLU A 176 1.38 -5.29 2.49
N THR A 177 0.99 -6.56 2.56
CA THR A 177 1.74 -7.61 3.25
C THR A 177 3.17 -7.71 2.71
N PHE A 178 3.29 -7.74 1.39
CA PHE A 178 4.57 -7.96 0.74
C PHE A 178 5.49 -6.74 0.81
N SER A 179 4.95 -5.53 0.63
CA SER A 179 5.69 -4.28 0.75
C SER A 179 6.27 -4.09 2.16
N ARG A 180 5.51 -4.37 3.22
CA ARG A 180 6.02 -4.34 4.61
C ARG A 180 7.20 -5.29 4.81
N TYR A 181 7.10 -6.52 4.29
CA TYR A 181 8.19 -7.49 4.35
C TYR A 181 9.45 -6.96 3.64
N ILE A 182 9.34 -6.52 2.38
CA ILE A 182 10.47 -6.00 1.60
C ILE A 182 11.09 -4.77 2.29
N GLN A 183 10.27 -3.82 2.75
CA GLN A 183 10.73 -2.64 3.47
C GLN A 183 11.49 -2.99 4.74
N SER A 184 11.02 -3.97 5.52
CA SER A 184 11.71 -4.41 6.74
C SER A 184 13.10 -4.96 6.44
N LEU A 185 13.25 -5.72 5.35
CA LEU A 185 14.53 -6.26 4.91
C LEU A 185 15.45 -5.16 4.38
N ASN A 186 14.91 -4.17 3.64
CA ASN A 186 15.67 -3.05 3.11
C ASN A 186 16.16 -2.10 4.22
N VAL A 187 15.35 -1.85 5.25
CA VAL A 187 15.80 -1.11 6.44
C VAL A 187 16.94 -1.84 7.14
N TYR A 188 16.81 -3.16 7.35
CA TYR A 188 17.86 -3.96 7.97
C TYR A 188 19.13 -3.99 7.12
N ARG A 189 19.03 -4.27 5.81
CA ARG A 189 20.14 -4.24 4.85
C ARG A 189 20.89 -2.91 4.89
N ARG A 190 20.17 -1.78 4.94
CA ARG A 190 20.78 -0.43 5.01
C ARG A 190 21.55 -0.20 6.31
N ARG A 191 21.03 -0.65 7.45
CA ARG A 191 21.69 -0.51 8.76
C ARG A 191 22.92 -1.40 8.90
N HIS A 192 22.97 -2.52 8.19
CA HIS A 192 24.02 -3.53 8.31
C HIS A 192 24.96 -3.63 7.10
N LYS A 193 25.03 -2.58 6.25
CA LYS A 193 25.89 -2.56 5.04
C LYS A 193 27.37 -2.85 5.30
N SER A 194 27.88 -2.65 6.52
CA SER A 194 29.30 -2.74 6.87
C SER A 194 29.69 -3.97 7.72
N TYR A 195 28.77 -4.88 8.05
CA TYR A 195 29.07 -5.96 9.00
C TYR A 195 29.18 -7.35 8.34
N ASN A 196 30.24 -8.07 8.69
CA ASN A 196 30.49 -9.47 8.30
C ASN A 196 29.59 -10.50 9.04
N ASN A 197 28.52 -10.08 9.73
CA ASN A 197 27.70 -10.99 10.53
C ASN A 197 26.57 -11.64 9.72
N ASN A 198 26.96 -12.52 8.80
CA ASN A 198 26.05 -13.29 7.97
C ASN A 198 25.03 -14.09 8.81
N SER A 199 25.38 -14.50 10.03
CA SER A 199 24.49 -15.23 10.93
C SER A 199 23.30 -14.38 11.37
N GLN A 200 23.55 -13.16 11.84
CA GLN A 200 22.47 -12.24 12.26
C GLN A 200 21.59 -11.84 11.09
N ILE A 201 22.17 -11.60 9.91
CA ILE A 201 21.40 -11.31 8.69
C ILE A 201 20.48 -12.48 8.35
N MET A 202 20.99 -13.71 8.37
CA MET A 202 20.19 -14.90 8.08
C MET A 202 19.11 -15.15 9.13
N GLU A 203 19.39 -14.93 10.41
CA GLU A 203 18.41 -15.05 11.49
C GLU A 203 17.25 -14.05 11.30
N PHE A 204 17.57 -12.78 11.04
CA PHE A 204 16.56 -11.75 10.77
C PHE A 204 15.70 -12.08 9.54
N ILE A 205 16.34 -12.44 8.43
CA ILE A 205 15.63 -12.86 7.21
C ILE A 205 14.73 -14.06 7.49
N THR A 206 15.23 -15.07 8.21
CA THR A 206 14.46 -16.28 8.54
C THR A 206 13.23 -15.93 9.36
N HIS A 207 13.39 -15.10 10.39
CA HIS A 207 12.29 -14.66 11.23
C HIS A 207 11.22 -13.89 10.43
N LYS A 208 11.62 -12.88 9.65
CA LYS A 208 10.69 -12.10 8.79
C LYS A 208 10.03 -12.94 7.71
N HIS A 209 10.73 -13.93 7.17
CA HIS A 209 10.16 -14.83 6.18
C HIS A 209 9.11 -15.77 6.78
N LEU A 210 9.29 -16.21 8.02
CA LEU A 210 8.30 -17.00 8.74
C LEU A 210 7.02 -16.19 9.03
N GLU A 211 7.16 -14.93 9.44
CA GLU A 211 6.02 -13.99 9.57
C GLU A 211 5.26 -13.85 8.24
N LEU A 212 5.98 -13.56 7.14
CA LEU A 212 5.38 -13.43 5.81
C LEU A 212 4.61 -14.69 5.40
N ARG A 213 5.16 -15.88 5.64
CA ARG A 213 4.49 -17.15 5.28
C ARG A 213 3.18 -17.36 6.03
N LEU A 214 3.03 -16.84 7.24
CA LEU A 214 1.76 -16.89 7.98
C LEU A 214 0.76 -15.91 7.35
N GLU A 215 1.17 -14.67 7.12
CA GLU A 215 0.32 -13.64 6.50
C GLU A 215 -0.14 -14.05 5.09
N VAL A 216 0.73 -14.67 4.27
CA VAL A 216 0.38 -15.17 2.93
C VAL A 216 -0.70 -16.26 2.98
N LYS A 217 -0.72 -17.11 4.01
CA LYS A 217 -1.78 -18.13 4.15
C LYS A 217 -3.13 -17.47 4.44
N GLU A 218 -3.16 -16.48 5.32
CA GLU A 218 -4.37 -15.72 5.62
C GLU A 218 -4.86 -14.93 4.40
N ALA A 219 -3.92 -14.30 3.69
CA ALA A 219 -4.14 -13.57 2.46
C ALA A 219 -4.78 -14.48 1.39
N ARG A 220 -4.27 -15.71 1.21
CA ARG A 220 -4.86 -16.70 0.29
C ARG A 220 -6.32 -17.00 0.63
N THR A 221 -6.65 -17.24 1.90
CA THR A 221 -8.03 -17.48 2.31
C THR A 221 -8.94 -16.29 2.01
N ARG A 222 -8.46 -15.06 2.19
CA ARG A 222 -9.23 -13.85 1.83
C ARG A 222 -9.44 -13.75 0.33
N TYR A 223 -8.40 -14.02 -0.47
CA TYR A 223 -8.47 -14.01 -1.92
C TYR A 223 -9.53 -14.99 -2.45
N GLU A 224 -9.50 -16.24 -1.96
CA GLU A 224 -10.43 -17.29 -2.35
C GLU A 224 -11.88 -16.92 -2.01
N LYS A 225 -12.13 -16.39 -0.80
CA LYS A 225 -13.46 -15.90 -0.39
C LYS A 225 -13.97 -14.77 -1.29
N LEU A 226 -13.12 -13.81 -1.66
CA LEU A 226 -13.49 -12.72 -2.54
C LEU A 226 -13.82 -13.23 -3.95
N ALA A 227 -13.05 -14.18 -4.46
CA ALA A 227 -13.29 -14.81 -5.76
C ALA A 227 -14.62 -15.60 -5.77
N GLU A 228 -14.94 -16.33 -4.69
CA GLU A 228 -16.21 -17.03 -4.53
C GLU A 228 -17.40 -16.06 -4.48
N LYS A 229 -17.29 -14.98 -3.69
CA LYS A 229 -18.32 -13.94 -3.62
C LYS A 229 -18.58 -13.33 -5.00
N THR A 230 -17.52 -12.94 -5.72
CA THR A 230 -17.63 -12.36 -7.06
C THR A 230 -18.34 -13.31 -8.04
N LYS A 231 -18.05 -14.62 -7.97
CA LYS A 231 -18.73 -15.62 -8.80
C LYS A 231 -20.22 -15.73 -8.46
N LYS A 232 -20.56 -15.67 -7.17
CA LYS A 232 -21.95 -15.72 -6.70
C LYS A 232 -22.74 -14.49 -7.17
N ASP A 233 -22.19 -13.30 -6.97
CA ASP A 233 -22.83 -12.03 -7.36
C ASP A 233 -23.12 -12.02 -8.88
N ALA A 234 -22.15 -12.47 -9.69
CA ALA A 234 -22.31 -12.57 -11.15
C ALA A 234 -23.34 -13.63 -11.61
N LEU A 235 -23.64 -14.64 -10.78
CA LEU A 235 -24.69 -15.62 -11.07
C LEU A 235 -26.08 -15.05 -10.73
N GLU A 236 -26.19 -14.33 -9.62
CA GLU A 236 -27.43 -13.68 -9.19
C GLU A 236 -27.88 -12.60 -10.19
N GLU A 237 -26.95 -11.79 -10.71
CA GLU A 237 -27.22 -10.79 -11.75
C GLU A 237 -27.79 -11.44 -13.03
N LYS A 238 -27.15 -12.51 -13.53
CA LYS A 238 -27.63 -13.27 -14.69
C LYS A 238 -28.98 -13.93 -14.48
N MET A 239 -29.33 -14.28 -13.25
CA MET A 239 -30.64 -14.85 -12.91
C MET A 239 -31.72 -13.76 -12.85
N GLY A 240 -31.39 -12.56 -12.34
CA GLY A 240 -32.27 -11.40 -12.31
C GLY A 240 -32.65 -10.92 -13.72
N GLU A 241 -31.69 -10.85 -14.64
CA GLU A 241 -31.93 -10.44 -16.03
C GLU A 241 -32.91 -11.37 -16.77
N LYS A 242 -32.88 -12.68 -16.47
CA LYS A 242 -33.78 -13.67 -17.08
C LYS A 242 -35.21 -13.63 -16.53
N ALA A 243 -35.43 -13.07 -15.35
CA ALA A 243 -36.75 -12.99 -14.73
C ALA A 243 -37.60 -11.82 -15.27
N HIS A 244 -36.98 -10.91 -16.02
CA HIS A 244 -37.62 -9.72 -16.59
C HIS A 244 -37.88 -9.82 -18.11
N VAL A 245 -37.72 -11.01 -18.70
CA VAL A 245 -38.02 -11.34 -20.10
C VAL A 245 -39.20 -12.31 -20.15
#